data_AF-A0A4Q5X5P8-F1
#
_entry.id   AF-A0A4Q5X5P8-F1
#
_cell.length_a   1.000
_cell.length_b   1.000
_cell.length_c   1.000
_cell.angle_alpha   90.00
_cell.angle_beta   90.00
_cell.angle_gamma   90.00
#
_symmetry.space_group_name_H-M   'P 1'
#
loop_
_entity.id
_entity.type
_entity.pdbx_description
1 polymer ?
#
loop_
_entity_poly.entity_id
_entity_poly.type
_entity_poly.pdbx_seq_one_letter_code
_entity_poly.pdbx_strand_id
1 'polypeptide(L)'
;MKLSSRWSVSALVAICALGCSDPVAPPAQGAFNTRVTSASPAPAGKSCPSGASTFFEVPVVPPATTVDETLDDQTYLHWVIDGEDGAGVACTVQGNGSFFEGRISSGGKTLDISSGTLDATLKGKASITIGSSSQISGSLSSPPVSCTINASNAGGTRYEVAPGHIWATFDCSSVERQPSDYCAARGTFVLENCNK
;
A
#
# COMPACT_ATOMS: atom_id res chain seq x y z
N MET A 1 -60.06 -40.97 -41.79
CA MET A 1 -58.92 -40.70 -42.71
C MET A 1 -57.65 -40.62 -41.88
N LYS A 2 -56.65 -41.42 -42.25
CA LYS A 2 -55.32 -41.49 -41.63
C LYS A 2 -54.43 -40.42 -42.26
N LEU A 3 -53.70 -39.65 -41.45
CA LEU A 3 -52.49 -38.94 -41.86
C LEU A 3 -51.49 -38.97 -40.71
N SER A 4 -50.62 -39.96 -40.80
CA SER A 4 -49.35 -40.07 -40.11
C SER A 4 -48.32 -39.14 -40.78
N SER A 5 -47.55 -38.38 -40.02
CA SER A 5 -46.22 -37.97 -40.45
C SER A 5 -45.32 -37.73 -39.24
N ARG A 6 -44.38 -38.66 -39.06
CA ARG A 6 -43.24 -38.61 -38.13
C ARG A 6 -42.02 -38.18 -38.92
N TRP A 7 -41.40 -37.02 -38.70
CA TRP A 7 -40.03 -36.80 -39.16
C TRP A 7 -39.24 -35.86 -38.22
N SER A 8 -38.16 -36.45 -37.71
CA SER A 8 -36.82 -35.89 -37.46
C SER A 8 -36.59 -34.74 -36.47
N VAL A 9 -36.19 -35.15 -35.27
CA VAL A 9 -34.89 -34.83 -34.63
C VAL A 9 -34.00 -33.86 -35.41
N SER A 10 -33.75 -32.70 -34.82
CA SER A 10 -32.41 -32.06 -34.79
C SER A 10 -32.36 -31.12 -33.60
N ALA A 11 -31.92 -31.68 -32.47
CA ALA A 11 -31.52 -30.95 -31.29
C ALA A 11 -30.28 -30.11 -31.63
N LEU A 12 -30.46 -28.82 -31.84
CA LEU A 12 -29.39 -27.84 -31.86
C LEU A 12 -29.11 -27.44 -30.41
N VAL A 13 -28.39 -28.30 -29.69
CA VAL A 13 -27.67 -27.91 -28.47
C VAL A 13 -26.44 -27.14 -28.94
N ALA A 14 -26.65 -25.88 -29.33
CA ALA A 14 -25.55 -24.97 -29.61
C ALA A 14 -24.81 -24.74 -28.29
N ILE A 15 -23.57 -25.22 -28.26
CA ILE A 15 -22.60 -25.08 -27.18
C ILE A 15 -22.32 -23.59 -27.01
N CYS A 16 -23.15 -22.89 -26.25
CA CYS A 16 -22.76 -21.69 -25.54
C CYS A 16 -21.90 -22.13 -24.35
N ALA A 17 -20.73 -22.72 -24.65
CA ALA A 17 -19.59 -22.60 -23.77
C ALA A 17 -19.13 -21.15 -23.85
N LEU A 18 -19.97 -20.25 -23.31
CA LEU A 18 -19.52 -18.98 -22.78
C LEU A 18 -18.54 -19.39 -21.68
N GLY A 19 -17.28 -19.60 -22.07
CA GLY A 19 -16.21 -19.67 -21.11
C GLY A 19 -16.36 -18.43 -20.27
N CYS A 20 -16.76 -18.62 -19.02
CA CYS A 20 -16.72 -17.58 -18.00
C CYS A 20 -15.25 -17.21 -17.88
N SER A 21 -14.79 -16.34 -18.78
CA SER A 21 -13.51 -15.67 -18.65
C SER A 21 -13.64 -14.95 -17.33
N ASP A 22 -12.98 -15.48 -16.31
CA ASP A 22 -12.94 -14.85 -15.01
C ASP A 22 -12.58 -13.39 -15.26
N PRO A 23 -13.39 -12.42 -14.81
CA PRO A 23 -13.05 -11.02 -14.96
C PRO A 23 -11.59 -10.80 -14.58
N VAL A 24 -10.84 -10.13 -15.45
CA VAL A 24 -9.44 -9.80 -15.20
C VAL A 24 -9.38 -9.06 -13.86
N ALA A 25 -8.52 -9.54 -12.96
CA ALA A 25 -8.35 -8.91 -11.66
C ALA A 25 -7.99 -7.42 -11.86
N PRO A 26 -8.58 -6.52 -11.06
CA PRO A 26 -8.21 -5.11 -11.13
C PRO A 26 -6.70 -4.93 -10.88
N PRO A 27 -6.07 -3.91 -11.49
CA PRO A 27 -4.66 -3.62 -11.25
C PRO A 27 -4.41 -3.28 -9.78
N ALA A 28 -3.19 -3.55 -9.31
CA ALA A 28 -2.74 -3.16 -7.98
C ALA A 28 -2.82 -1.64 -7.81
N GLN A 29 -3.21 -1.19 -6.62
CA GLN A 29 -3.35 0.23 -6.31
C GLN A 29 -2.81 0.52 -4.92
N GLY A 30 -2.39 1.76 -4.70
CA GLY A 30 -1.91 2.15 -3.41
C GLY A 30 -1.83 3.65 -3.21
N ALA A 31 -1.77 4.02 -1.95
CA ALA A 31 -1.55 5.39 -1.51
C ALA A 31 -0.70 5.37 -0.25
N PHE A 32 0.07 6.44 -0.03
CA PHE A 32 0.70 6.64 1.27
C PHE A 32 0.85 8.10 1.58
N ASN A 33 0.84 8.41 2.87
CA ASN A 33 1.36 9.65 3.39
C ASN A 33 2.49 9.35 4.38
N THR A 34 3.48 10.22 4.45
CA THR A 34 4.56 10.05 5.41
C THR A 34 5.09 11.40 5.86
N ARG A 35 5.41 11.46 7.16
CA ARG A 35 6.14 12.55 7.78
C ARG A 35 7.47 12.02 8.28
N VAL A 36 8.55 12.65 7.82
CA VAL A 36 9.90 12.39 8.32
C VAL A 36 10.31 13.50 9.28
N THR A 37 10.81 13.12 10.45
CA THR A 37 11.21 14.03 11.53
C THR A 37 12.57 13.71 12.13
N SER A 38 13.16 14.65 12.88
CA SER A 38 14.37 14.36 13.66
C SER A 38 14.07 13.29 14.71
N ALA A 39 14.85 12.20 14.71
CA ALA A 39 14.75 11.19 15.77
C ALA A 39 15.41 11.69 17.06
N SER A 40 14.81 11.36 18.21
CA SER A 40 15.31 11.71 19.53
C SER A 40 15.29 10.49 20.47
N PRO A 41 16.42 10.10 21.08
CA PRO A 41 17.76 10.69 20.92
C PRO A 41 18.43 10.30 19.60
N ALA A 42 19.18 11.22 18.99
CA ALA A 42 20.03 10.92 17.83
C ALA A 42 21.44 10.47 18.28
N PRO A 43 22.05 9.46 17.64
CA PRO A 43 23.45 9.09 17.86
C PRO A 43 24.41 10.24 17.57
N ALA A 44 25.57 10.25 18.24
CA ALA A 44 26.59 11.27 18.04
C ALA A 44 27.03 11.36 16.56
N GLY A 45 27.07 12.58 16.02
CA GLY A 45 27.45 12.83 14.62
C GLY A 45 26.37 12.49 13.58
N LYS A 46 25.19 12.01 14.01
CA LYS A 46 24.04 11.82 13.11
C LYS A 46 22.99 12.90 13.33
N SER A 47 22.32 13.30 12.26
CA SER A 47 21.20 14.24 12.32
C SER A 47 20.24 13.96 11.19
N CYS A 48 18.96 14.32 11.36
CA CYS A 48 18.06 14.33 10.22
C CYS A 48 18.33 15.60 9.39
N PRO A 49 18.42 15.53 8.04
CA PRO A 49 18.66 16.70 7.20
C PRO A 49 17.73 17.87 7.58
N SER A 50 18.31 19.08 7.67
CA SER A 50 17.60 20.28 8.10
C SER A 50 16.35 20.51 7.23
N GLY A 51 15.16 20.46 7.84
CA GLY A 51 13.88 20.51 7.13
C GLY A 51 12.94 19.35 7.42
N ALA A 52 13.34 18.41 8.28
CA ALA A 52 12.61 17.21 8.70
C ALA A 52 11.28 17.46 9.44
N SER A 53 10.37 18.21 8.85
CA SER A 53 8.95 17.91 8.94
C SER A 53 8.44 17.87 7.51
N THR A 54 9.12 17.05 6.71
CA THR A 54 8.78 16.83 5.31
C THR A 54 7.60 15.88 5.26
N PHE A 55 6.49 16.38 4.73
CA PHE A 55 5.30 15.61 4.45
C PHE A 55 5.25 15.30 2.96
N PHE A 56 5.00 14.04 2.65
CA PHE A 56 4.81 13.59 1.29
C PHE A 56 3.61 12.68 1.24
N GLU A 57 2.82 12.87 0.20
CA GLU A 57 1.64 12.09 -0.08
C GLU A 57 1.69 11.60 -1.53
N VAL A 58 1.16 10.41 -1.73
CA VAL A 58 0.99 9.76 -3.01
C VAL A 58 -0.42 9.16 -3.04
N PRO A 59 -1.27 9.56 -3.99
CA PRO A 59 -1.10 10.68 -4.93
C PRO A 59 -1.13 12.05 -4.24
N VAL A 60 -0.84 13.12 -4.98
CA VAL A 60 -0.90 14.49 -4.44
C VAL A 60 -2.36 14.88 -4.19
N VAL A 61 -2.80 14.77 -2.94
CA VAL A 61 -4.10 15.28 -2.48
C VAL A 61 -3.91 16.78 -2.11
N PRO A 62 -4.95 17.63 -2.12
CA PRO A 62 -4.86 18.96 -1.54
C PRO A 62 -4.32 18.84 -0.10
N PRO A 63 -3.38 19.69 0.32
CA PRO A 63 -2.52 19.42 1.45
C PRO A 63 -3.34 19.17 2.70
N ALA A 64 -3.20 17.96 3.25
CA ALA A 64 -3.59 17.68 4.61
C ALA A 64 -2.95 18.74 5.52
N THR A 65 -3.77 19.50 6.22
CA THR A 65 -3.36 20.56 7.16
C THR A 65 -2.65 19.99 8.38
N THR A 66 -2.82 18.69 8.67
CA THR A 66 -2.12 17.99 9.76
C THR A 66 -1.72 16.57 9.36
N VAL A 67 -0.70 16.02 10.04
CA VAL A 67 -0.23 14.64 9.85
C VAL A 67 -1.24 13.61 10.35
N ASP A 68 -2.19 14.08 11.16
CA ASP A 68 -3.26 13.28 11.75
C ASP A 68 -4.57 13.39 10.95
N GLU A 69 -4.60 14.16 9.85
CA GLU A 69 -5.57 13.95 8.77
C GLU A 69 -5.18 12.65 8.08
N THR A 70 -5.57 11.56 8.74
CA THR A 70 -5.56 10.21 8.23
C THR A 70 -6.23 10.20 6.87
N LEU A 71 -5.66 9.43 5.94
CA LEU A 71 -6.43 8.96 4.81
C LEU A 71 -7.75 8.39 5.39
N ASP A 72 -8.87 8.94 4.97
CA ASP A 72 -10.21 8.50 5.34
C ASP A 72 -11.04 8.37 4.06
N ASP A 73 -12.22 7.76 4.12
CA ASP A 73 -13.03 7.50 2.92
C ASP A 73 -13.36 8.73 2.05
N GLN A 74 -13.18 9.95 2.58
CA GLN A 74 -13.40 11.22 1.86
C GLN A 74 -12.13 11.79 1.22
N THR A 75 -10.98 11.69 1.88
CA THR A 75 -9.66 12.14 1.37
C THR A 75 -8.96 11.06 0.52
N TYR A 76 -9.43 9.83 0.61
CA TYR A 76 -8.93 8.62 -0.03
C TYR A 76 -9.42 8.39 -1.46
N LEU A 77 -10.00 9.41 -2.11
CA LEU A 77 -10.53 9.31 -3.48
C LEU A 77 -9.44 9.28 -4.56
N HIS A 78 -8.18 9.41 -4.18
CA HIS A 78 -7.07 9.46 -5.10
C HIS A 78 -6.13 8.29 -4.83
N TRP A 79 -6.04 7.39 -5.81
CA TRP A 79 -5.18 6.21 -5.76
C TRP A 79 -4.12 6.36 -6.83
N VAL A 80 -2.96 5.82 -6.55
CA VAL A 80 -2.04 5.51 -7.62
C VAL A 80 -2.36 4.10 -8.11
N ILE A 81 -2.66 3.99 -9.39
CA ILE A 81 -2.92 2.74 -10.09
C ILE A 81 -1.62 2.31 -10.76
N ASP A 82 -1.27 1.03 -10.64
CA ASP A 82 -0.06 0.48 -11.28
C ASP A 82 -0.09 0.72 -12.79
N GLY A 83 0.98 1.31 -13.33
CA GLY A 83 1.14 1.61 -14.75
C GLY A 83 0.54 2.94 -15.21
N GLU A 84 -0.22 3.65 -14.38
CA GLU A 84 -0.77 4.98 -14.72
C GLU A 84 0.20 6.10 -14.37
N ASP A 85 0.35 7.09 -15.26
CA ASP A 85 1.20 8.28 -15.06
C ASP A 85 2.66 8.00 -14.60
N GLY A 86 3.21 6.87 -15.04
CA GLY A 86 4.57 6.43 -14.67
C GLY A 86 4.68 5.96 -13.22
N ALA A 87 3.55 5.71 -12.57
CA ALA A 87 3.48 5.20 -11.23
C ALA A 87 3.54 3.67 -11.21
N GLY A 88 3.99 3.14 -10.08
CA GLY A 88 4.19 1.71 -9.88
C GLY A 88 3.67 1.28 -8.52
N VAL A 89 2.84 0.24 -8.51
CA VAL A 89 2.37 -0.42 -7.29
C VAL A 89 2.57 -1.92 -7.43
N ALA A 90 3.39 -2.48 -6.54
CA ALA A 90 3.58 -3.93 -6.46
C ALA A 90 3.39 -4.36 -5.01
N CYS A 91 2.50 -5.30 -4.74
CA CYS A 91 2.22 -5.73 -3.38
C CYS A 91 1.73 -7.18 -3.29
N THR A 92 1.96 -7.77 -2.13
CA THR A 92 1.47 -9.09 -1.71
C THR A 92 0.88 -8.97 -0.31
N VAL A 93 -0.34 -9.43 -0.08
CA VAL A 93 -0.99 -9.41 1.25
C VAL A 93 -1.67 -10.74 1.52
N GLN A 94 -1.06 -11.54 2.39
CA GLN A 94 -1.54 -12.87 2.77
C GLN A 94 -2.49 -12.78 3.96
N GLY A 95 -3.79 -13.02 3.73
CA GLY A 95 -4.80 -12.93 4.79
C GLY A 95 -4.73 -14.02 5.88
N ASN A 96 -4.07 -15.17 5.61
CA ASN A 96 -4.00 -16.31 6.56
C ASN A 96 -2.67 -16.43 7.31
N GLY A 97 -1.76 -15.46 7.16
CA GLY A 97 -0.45 -15.45 7.82
C GLY A 97 0.06 -14.06 8.16
N SER A 98 -0.78 -13.02 7.98
CA SER A 98 -0.50 -11.62 8.27
C SER A 98 0.79 -11.08 7.66
N PHE A 99 1.33 -11.75 6.64
CA PHE A 99 2.49 -11.30 5.89
C PHE A 99 2.05 -10.30 4.82
N PHE A 100 2.81 -9.22 4.69
CA PHE A 100 2.63 -8.28 3.61
C PHE A 100 3.97 -7.67 3.17
N GLU A 101 4.03 -7.32 1.90
CA GLU A 101 5.10 -6.53 1.30
C GLU A 101 4.46 -5.64 0.24
N GLY A 102 5.08 -4.50 -0.05
CA GLY A 102 4.50 -3.57 -0.97
C GLY A 102 5.42 -2.42 -1.32
N ARG A 103 5.30 -1.94 -2.54
CA ARG A 103 6.00 -0.78 -3.04
C ARG A 103 5.03 0.11 -3.77
N ILE A 104 5.05 1.39 -3.41
CA ILE A 104 4.30 2.46 -4.08
C ILE A 104 5.34 3.48 -4.56
N SER A 105 5.34 3.81 -5.85
CA SER A 105 6.18 4.87 -6.40
C SER A 105 5.42 5.74 -7.38
N SER A 106 5.50 7.07 -7.20
CA SER A 106 4.90 8.05 -8.11
C SER A 106 5.58 9.41 -7.94
N GLY A 107 5.79 10.14 -9.04
CA GLY A 107 6.33 11.51 -9.00
C GLY A 107 7.67 11.64 -8.26
N GLY A 108 8.52 10.61 -8.29
CA GLY A 108 9.81 10.58 -7.58
C GLY A 108 9.70 10.39 -6.06
N LYS A 109 8.52 10.06 -5.53
CA LYS A 109 8.27 9.63 -4.16
C LYS A 109 8.10 8.11 -4.12
N THR A 110 8.62 7.46 -3.09
CA THR A 110 8.55 6.01 -2.94
C THR A 110 8.34 5.62 -1.49
N LEU A 111 7.44 4.66 -1.27
CA LEU A 111 7.36 3.85 -0.06
C LEU A 111 7.62 2.40 -0.46
N ASP A 112 8.55 1.74 0.22
CA ASP A 112 8.91 0.34 -0.01
C ASP A 112 8.90 -0.41 1.32
N ILE A 113 8.06 -1.44 1.39
CA ILE A 113 7.84 -2.32 2.53
C ILE A 113 8.37 -3.70 2.12
N SER A 114 9.60 -4.01 2.51
CA SER A 114 10.27 -5.24 2.05
C SER A 114 9.88 -6.48 2.83
N SER A 115 9.31 -6.31 4.02
CA SER A 115 8.73 -7.39 4.83
C SER A 115 7.90 -6.78 5.93
N GLY A 116 6.67 -7.28 6.09
CA GLY A 116 5.75 -6.89 7.13
C GLY A 116 5.03 -8.10 7.70
N THR A 117 4.80 -8.11 9.01
CA THR A 117 3.95 -9.10 9.67
C THR A 117 2.99 -8.40 10.64
N LEU A 118 1.78 -8.95 10.77
CA LEU A 118 0.82 -8.59 11.81
C LEU A 118 0.51 -9.79 12.72
N ASP A 119 0.14 -9.53 13.95
CA ASP A 119 -0.39 -10.51 14.88
C ASP A 119 -1.93 -10.55 14.80
N ALA A 120 -2.55 -11.37 15.65
CA ALA A 120 -4.00 -11.49 15.73
C ALA A 120 -4.71 -10.20 16.19
N THR A 121 -3.96 -9.22 16.73
CA THR A 121 -4.48 -7.90 17.11
C THR A 121 -4.33 -6.88 15.98
N LEU A 122 -3.92 -7.31 14.78
CA LEU A 122 -3.66 -6.46 13.61
C LEU A 122 -2.52 -5.45 13.86
N LYS A 123 -1.56 -5.83 14.72
CA LYS A 123 -0.37 -5.04 14.99
C LYS A 123 0.86 -5.85 14.68
N GLY A 124 1.94 -5.20 14.29
CA GLY A 124 3.19 -5.93 14.12
C GLY A 124 4.32 -5.04 13.69
N LYS A 125 5.16 -5.56 12.79
CA LYS A 125 6.40 -4.88 12.41
C LYS A 125 6.70 -5.02 10.94
N ALA A 126 7.38 -4.02 10.39
CA ALA A 126 7.89 -4.05 9.03
C ALA A 126 9.27 -3.41 8.88
N SER A 127 9.89 -3.70 7.75
CA SER A 127 11.06 -3.01 7.23
C SER A 127 10.61 -2.00 6.18
N ILE A 128 10.89 -0.71 6.39
CA ILE A 128 10.38 0.38 5.54
C ILE A 128 11.54 1.17 4.95
N THR A 129 11.46 1.45 3.66
CA THR A 129 12.30 2.42 2.96
C THR A 129 11.44 3.52 2.35
N ILE A 130 11.82 4.77 2.59
CA ILE A 130 11.11 5.96 2.10
C ILE A 130 12.07 6.75 1.23
N GLY A 131 11.63 7.19 0.07
CA GLY A 131 12.41 8.03 -0.84
C GLY A 131 11.61 9.21 -1.36
N SER A 132 12.28 10.34 -1.60
CA SER A 132 11.67 11.44 -2.33
C SER A 132 12.69 12.37 -2.98
N SER A 133 12.76 12.39 -4.31
CA SER A 133 13.71 13.21 -5.08
C SER A 133 13.69 14.71 -4.77
N SER A 134 12.61 15.24 -4.19
CA SER A 134 12.41 16.68 -3.95
C SER A 134 12.61 17.13 -2.51
N GLN A 135 12.38 16.26 -1.50
CA GLN A 135 12.54 16.68 -0.10
C GLN A 135 13.54 15.83 0.71
N ILE A 136 13.97 14.65 0.23
CA ILE A 136 15.06 13.86 0.84
C ILE A 136 16.01 13.39 -0.26
N SER A 137 17.28 13.75 -0.21
CA SER A 137 18.24 13.34 -1.26
C SER A 137 18.48 11.81 -1.25
N GLY A 138 17.65 11.02 -1.92
CA GLY A 138 17.73 9.55 -1.93
C GLY A 138 16.71 8.90 -1.01
N SER A 139 17.10 7.82 -0.33
CA SER A 139 16.20 6.99 0.48
C SER A 139 16.69 6.86 1.93
N LEU A 140 15.73 6.83 2.86
CA LEU A 140 15.92 6.50 4.26
C LEU A 140 15.34 5.11 4.51
N SER A 141 16.11 4.22 5.12
CA SER A 141 15.69 2.84 5.40
C SER A 141 15.69 2.59 6.90
N SER A 142 14.65 1.91 7.39
CA SER A 142 14.62 1.42 8.76
C SER A 142 15.56 0.21 8.91
N PRO A 143 16.02 -0.09 10.13
CA PRO A 143 16.51 -1.42 10.45
C PRO A 143 15.48 -2.51 10.08
N PRO A 144 15.92 -3.76 9.85
CA PRO A 144 14.99 -4.85 9.54
C PRO A 144 13.94 -5.05 10.64
N VAL A 145 12.67 -5.09 10.24
CA VAL A 145 11.51 -5.42 11.09
C VAL A 145 11.46 -4.54 12.35
N SER A 146 11.76 -3.24 12.20
CA SER A 146 11.82 -2.30 13.33
C SER A 146 10.66 -1.32 13.40
N CYS A 147 10.01 -1.00 12.29
CA CYS A 147 8.88 -0.08 12.28
C CYS A 147 7.65 -0.77 12.84
N THR A 148 6.96 -0.14 13.78
CA THR A 148 5.68 -0.63 14.28
C THR A 148 4.62 -0.41 13.22
N ILE A 149 3.79 -1.42 13.00
CA ILE A 149 2.65 -1.38 12.09
C ILE A 149 1.39 -1.55 12.91
N ASN A 150 0.41 -0.70 12.64
CA ASN A 150 -0.88 -0.76 13.29
C ASN A 150 -2.00 -0.67 12.23
N ALA A 151 -2.63 -1.80 12.00
CA ALA A 151 -3.84 -1.96 11.20
C ALA A 151 -5.08 -2.20 12.08
N SER A 152 -4.97 -2.00 13.41
CA SER A 152 -6.06 -2.27 14.34
C SER A 152 -6.99 -1.07 14.57
N ASN A 153 -6.57 0.14 14.20
CA ASN A 153 -7.31 1.42 14.30
C ASN A 153 -6.38 2.58 13.93
N ALA A 154 -6.46 3.14 12.73
CA ALA A 154 -5.91 4.47 12.45
C ALA A 154 -7.00 5.51 12.08
N GLY A 155 -7.75 6.00 13.06
CA GLY A 155 -8.51 7.25 12.84
C GLY A 155 -9.75 7.17 11.94
N GLY A 156 -10.38 6.00 11.76
CA GLY A 156 -11.64 5.88 11.01
C GLY A 156 -12.27 4.48 11.13
N THR A 157 -13.51 4.32 10.64
CA THR A 157 -14.30 3.07 10.75
C THR A 157 -13.88 1.93 9.79
N ARG A 158 -12.77 2.06 9.05
CA ARG A 158 -12.35 1.08 8.04
C ARG A 158 -10.85 0.79 8.08
N TYR A 159 -10.42 0.08 9.11
CA TYR A 159 -9.14 -0.63 9.08
C TYR A 159 -9.41 -2.08 8.75
N GLU A 160 -8.99 -2.49 7.55
CA GLU A 160 -9.23 -3.83 7.05
C GLU A 160 -7.90 -4.45 6.63
N VAL A 161 -7.69 -5.69 7.06
CA VAL A 161 -6.66 -6.56 6.53
C VAL A 161 -7.40 -7.74 5.95
N ALA A 162 -7.32 -7.88 4.63
CA ALA A 162 -7.94 -8.96 3.88
C ALA A 162 -6.95 -9.47 2.83
N PRO A 163 -7.13 -10.69 2.30
CA PRO A 163 -6.31 -11.16 1.19
C PRO A 163 -6.34 -10.16 0.02
N GLY A 164 -5.18 -9.62 -0.34
CA GLY A 164 -5.05 -8.61 -1.39
C GLY A 164 -5.28 -7.15 -0.97
N HIS A 165 -5.53 -6.87 0.32
CA HIS A 165 -5.82 -5.51 0.83
C HIS A 165 -5.23 -5.29 2.22
N ILE A 166 -4.53 -4.18 2.43
CA ILE A 166 -4.12 -3.71 3.76
C ILE A 166 -4.18 -2.19 3.85
N TRP A 167 -4.81 -1.71 4.92
CA TRP A 167 -4.73 -0.33 5.38
C TRP A 167 -4.05 -0.30 6.74
N ALA A 168 -2.91 0.40 6.86
CA ALA A 168 -2.21 0.51 8.14
C ALA A 168 -1.48 1.83 8.33
N THR A 169 -1.20 2.13 9.59
CA THR A 169 -0.18 3.12 9.96
C THR A 169 1.14 2.45 10.22
N PHE A 170 2.22 3.21 10.03
CA PHE A 170 3.56 2.83 10.44
C PHE A 170 4.20 3.91 11.30
N ASP A 171 5.04 3.47 12.23
CA ASP A 171 5.88 4.32 13.06
C ASP A 171 7.28 3.70 13.17
N CYS A 172 8.25 4.37 12.58
CA CYS A 172 9.66 4.04 12.61
C CYS A 172 10.38 5.03 13.54
N SER A 173 10.81 4.55 14.70
CA SER A 173 11.64 5.34 15.63
C SER A 173 12.98 5.76 15.02
N SER A 174 13.48 4.99 14.05
CA SER A 174 14.67 5.32 13.28
C SER A 174 14.55 4.87 11.82
N VAL A 175 14.93 5.75 10.92
CA VAL A 175 15.24 5.50 9.52
C VAL A 175 16.55 6.23 9.19
N GLU A 176 17.44 5.56 8.48
CA GLU A 176 18.80 6.02 8.26
C GLU A 176 19.14 6.06 6.77
N ARG A 177 20.01 7.01 6.42
CA ARG A 177 20.78 6.99 5.18
C ARG A 177 22.23 7.08 5.55
N GLN A 178 22.98 6.04 5.21
CA GLN A 178 24.40 6.00 5.50
C GLN A 178 25.13 7.12 4.72
N PRO A 179 26.11 7.81 5.34
CA PRO A 179 26.61 7.60 6.70
C PRO A 179 25.99 8.53 7.77
N SER A 180 25.25 9.57 7.39
CA SER A 180 24.99 10.75 8.25
C SER A 180 23.57 10.87 8.80
N ASP A 181 22.58 10.29 8.12
CA ASP A 181 21.20 10.66 8.40
C ASP A 181 20.58 9.73 9.43
N TYR A 182 19.90 10.34 10.41
CA TYR A 182 19.15 9.64 11.43
C TYR A 182 17.85 10.40 11.72
N CYS A 183 16.75 9.86 11.21
CA CYS A 183 15.42 10.44 11.27
C CYS A 183 14.45 9.46 11.92
N ALA A 184 13.28 9.93 12.33
CA ALA A 184 12.10 9.11 12.59
C ALA A 184 11.12 9.30 11.43
N ALA A 185 10.30 8.29 11.14
CA ALA A 185 9.30 8.39 10.09
C ALA A 185 7.98 7.77 10.55
N ARG A 186 6.88 8.44 10.28
CA ARG A 186 5.53 7.95 10.58
C ARG A 186 4.59 8.25 9.43
N GLY A 187 3.55 7.46 9.27
CA GLY A 187 2.62 7.68 8.17
C GLY A 187 1.53 6.62 8.08
N THR A 188 0.72 6.75 7.04
CA THR A 188 -0.32 5.80 6.66
C THR A 188 -0.05 5.29 5.27
N PHE A 189 -0.35 4.03 5.02
CA PHE A 189 -0.34 3.47 3.67
C PHE A 189 -1.54 2.57 3.47
N VAL A 190 -1.91 2.44 2.20
CA VAL A 190 -2.90 1.49 1.76
C VAL A 190 -2.42 0.80 0.49
N LEU A 191 -2.68 -0.49 0.42
CA LEU A 191 -2.40 -1.34 -0.73
C LEU A 191 -3.66 -2.15 -1.04
N GLU A 192 -4.06 -2.15 -2.30
CA GLU A 192 -5.22 -2.90 -2.80
C GLU A 192 -4.94 -3.66 -4.07
N ASN A 193 -5.82 -4.64 -4.31
CA ASN A 193 -5.75 -5.54 -5.44
C ASN A 193 -4.37 -6.21 -5.54
N CYS A 194 -3.76 -6.44 -4.37
CA CYS A 194 -2.47 -7.09 -4.25
C CYS A 194 -2.58 -8.58 -4.56
N ASN A 195 -1.45 -9.18 -4.91
CA ASN A 195 -1.36 -10.62 -4.99
C ASN A 195 -1.66 -11.23 -3.60
N LYS A 196 -2.35 -12.37 -3.61
CA LYS A 196 -2.79 -13.08 -2.40
C LYS A 196 -1.76 -14.10 -1.95
#